data_AF-A0A0Q3HGM0-F1
#
_entry.id   AF-A0A0Q3HGM0-F1
#
_cell.length_a   1.000
_cell.length_b   1.000
_cell.length_c   1.000
_cell.angle_alpha   90.00
_cell.angle_beta   90.00
_cell.angle_gamma   90.00
#
_symmetry.space_group_name_H-M   'P 1'
#
loop_
_entity.id
_entity.type
_entity.pdbx_description
1 polymer ?
#
loop_
_entity_poly.entity_id
_entity_poly.type
_entity_poly.pdbx_seq_one_letter_code
_entity_poly.pdbx_strand_id
1 'polypeptide(L)'
;MGEEVPDFCNEKVILEAKDFRTATTVGDKTYVISTLDDGPKSTNSIRILDKLTQTWIVPTVLGTQPIHFEAHSAILVNDDRVLVVAKNGAPLIDSIWFLEVNTSFVKQQCKIRGTEVVAWSKGVLGRGQKPVVISGPSGVGKGTLIAKLMNDSPSRFGFSVSHTTRAPREQEIDGVHYHFTERRKMEKEISEGKFLEFANVHGNLYGTSIEAVEAVTDEGKRCILDIDVQGAQSVRDSSLEALFIFVCPPSFEELEKRLRARGTETEEQIQKRLRNAKAELDQSNTPGLFDHFLVNDDLETCYENLKIILAVSFRITFS
;
A
#
# COMPACT_ATOMS: atom_id res chain seq x y z
N MET A 1 -57.41 45.80 35.09
CA MET A 1 -55.95 45.97 35.32
C MET A 1 -55.36 44.59 35.17
N GLY A 2 -54.58 44.40 34.11
CA GLY A 2 -54.19 43.08 33.60
C GLY A 2 -53.07 42.44 34.40
N GLU A 3 -53.12 41.10 34.45
CA GLU A 3 -52.08 40.23 35.00
C GLU A 3 -50.90 40.14 34.01
N GLU A 4 -49.68 40.36 34.50
CA GLU A 4 -48.45 40.16 33.74
C GLU A 4 -48.10 38.66 33.70
N VAL A 5 -47.95 38.14 32.48
CA VAL A 5 -47.44 36.80 32.18
C VAL A 5 -45.91 36.89 32.08
N PRO A 6 -45.11 36.01 32.71
CA PRO A 6 -43.67 36.01 32.52
C PRO A 6 -43.33 35.51 31.12
N ASP A 7 -42.62 36.36 30.37
CA ASP A 7 -42.09 36.11 29.03
C ASP A 7 -40.96 35.06 29.10
N PHE A 8 -41.28 33.81 28.78
CA PHE A 8 -40.31 32.75 28.55
C PHE A 8 -40.08 32.61 27.04
N CYS A 9 -39.14 33.35 26.46
CA CYS A 9 -38.44 32.93 25.25
C CYS A 9 -37.30 33.89 24.85
N ASN A 10 -36.05 33.42 24.96
CA ASN A 10 -35.11 33.31 23.83
C ASN A 10 -33.68 33.12 24.35
N GLU A 11 -33.39 31.96 24.94
CA GLU A 11 -32.06 31.41 24.74
C GLU A 11 -32.05 30.79 23.34
N LYS A 12 -31.43 31.54 22.44
CA LYS A 12 -31.10 31.11 21.09
C LYS A 12 -30.14 29.93 21.23
N VAL A 13 -30.67 28.71 21.26
CA VAL A 13 -29.88 27.49 21.10
C VAL A 13 -29.26 27.57 19.71
N ILE A 14 -28.00 27.97 19.64
CA ILE A 14 -27.18 27.82 18.44
C ILE A 14 -26.87 26.33 18.33
N LEU A 15 -27.79 25.59 17.73
CA LEU A 15 -27.60 24.22 17.25
C LEU A 15 -26.91 24.30 15.88
N GLU A 16 -25.61 24.58 15.85
CA GLU A 16 -24.83 24.49 14.61
C GLU A 16 -23.50 23.77 14.86
N ALA A 17 -23.58 22.53 15.34
CA ALA A 17 -22.58 21.52 15.06
C ALA A 17 -23.30 20.34 14.40
N LYS A 18 -23.03 20.07 13.13
CA LYS A 18 -23.60 18.91 12.43
C LYS A 18 -22.74 17.68 12.76
N ASP A 19 -23.09 16.98 13.83
CA ASP A 19 -22.49 15.69 14.16
C ASP A 19 -23.02 14.62 13.21
N PHE A 20 -22.22 14.18 12.24
CA PHE A 20 -22.54 12.97 11.45
C PHE A 20 -21.90 11.75 12.10
N ARG A 21 -22.70 10.72 12.37
CA ARG A 21 -22.24 9.47 12.96
C ARG A 21 -22.79 8.29 12.20
N THR A 22 -21.93 7.31 11.95
CA THR A 22 -22.32 6.00 11.40
C THR A 22 -21.78 4.91 12.32
N ALA A 23 -22.51 3.80 12.40
CA ALA A 23 -22.13 2.65 13.22
C ALA A 23 -22.27 1.37 12.43
N THR A 24 -21.22 0.55 12.42
CA THR A 24 -21.18 -0.74 11.73
C THR A 24 -20.71 -1.81 12.70
N THR A 25 -21.40 -2.95 12.74
CA THR A 25 -21.04 -4.07 13.65
C THR A 25 -20.33 -5.17 12.89
N VAL A 26 -19.22 -5.65 13.46
CA VAL A 26 -18.44 -6.80 12.99
C VAL A 26 -18.20 -7.72 14.17
N GLY A 27 -18.78 -8.92 14.14
CA GLY A 27 -18.80 -9.83 15.27
C GLY A 27 -19.33 -9.15 16.54
N ASP A 28 -18.51 -9.14 17.59
CA ASP A 28 -18.85 -8.59 18.90
C ASP A 28 -18.46 -7.12 19.07
N LYS A 29 -18.00 -6.45 18.01
CA LYS A 29 -17.55 -5.06 18.06
C LYS A 29 -18.42 -4.17 17.17
N THR A 30 -18.83 -3.01 17.68
CA THR A 30 -19.49 -1.97 16.89
C THR A 30 -18.54 -0.79 16.71
N TYR A 31 -18.20 -0.50 15.46
CA TYR A 31 -17.30 0.58 15.05
C TYR A 31 -18.14 1.81 14.74
N VAL A 32 -17.87 2.91 15.44
CA VAL A 32 -18.57 4.19 15.29
C VAL A 32 -17.62 5.22 14.70
N ILE A 33 -17.96 5.75 13.53
CA ILE A 33 -17.22 6.82 12.84
C ILE A 33 -18.01 8.10 13.04
N SER A 34 -17.40 9.11 13.67
CA SER A 34 -18.03 10.41 13.93
C SER A 34 -17.20 11.54 13.34
N THR A 35 -17.86 12.49 12.69
CA THR A 35 -17.27 13.78 12.32
C THR A 35 -17.75 14.85 13.28
N LEU A 36 -16.79 15.54 13.90
CA LEU A 36 -17.02 16.69 14.76
C LEU A 36 -16.54 17.93 14.01
N ASP A 37 -17.47 18.84 13.73
CA ASP A 37 -17.17 20.11 13.07
C ASP A 37 -16.80 21.17 14.12
N ASP A 38 -15.53 21.19 14.52
CA ASP A 38 -14.95 22.17 15.45
C ASP A 38 -14.17 23.29 14.71
N GLY A 39 -14.53 23.62 13.46
CA GLY A 39 -13.85 24.62 12.64
C GLY A 39 -12.59 24.07 11.93
N PRO A 40 -11.49 24.85 11.76
CA PRO A 40 -10.37 24.49 10.86
C PRO A 40 -9.52 23.28 11.30
N LYS A 41 -9.91 22.57 12.37
CA LYS A 41 -9.28 21.34 12.88
C LYS A 41 -10.30 20.20 13.07
N SER A 42 -11.34 20.17 12.25
CA SER A 42 -12.32 19.08 12.27
C SER A 42 -11.63 17.75 11.93
N THR A 43 -11.81 16.75 12.80
CA THR A 43 -11.15 15.44 12.70
C THR A 43 -12.17 14.31 12.73
N ASN A 44 -11.93 13.29 11.90
CA ASN A 44 -12.73 12.06 11.91
C ASN A 44 -12.31 11.22 13.12
N SER A 45 -13.25 10.95 14.04
CA SER A 45 -12.99 10.15 15.23
C SER A 45 -13.59 8.75 15.10
N ILE A 46 -12.87 7.75 15.62
CA ILE A 46 -13.32 6.36 15.66
C ILE A 46 -13.43 5.91 17.10
N ARG A 47 -14.54 5.25 17.43
CA ARG A 47 -14.72 4.54 18.70
C ARG A 47 -15.23 3.14 18.43
N ILE A 48 -14.85 2.21 19.30
CA ILE A 48 -15.32 0.82 19.24
C ILE A 48 -16.12 0.54 20.51
N LEU A 49 -17.35 0.04 20.37
CA LEU A 49 -18.10 -0.54 21.47
C LEU A 49 -17.89 -2.06 21.45
N ASP A 50 -17.25 -2.58 22.49
CA ASP A 50 -17.22 -4.02 22.73
C ASP A 50 -18.57 -4.44 23.31
N LYS A 51 -19.30 -5.29 22.58
CA LYS A 51 -20.65 -5.71 22.95
C LYS A 51 -20.67 -6.75 24.06
N LEU A 52 -19.57 -7.48 24.28
CA LEU A 52 -19.47 -8.46 25.36
C LEU A 52 -19.24 -7.76 26.69
N THR A 53 -18.34 -6.79 26.73
CA THR A 53 -18.00 -6.06 27.95
C THR A 53 -18.84 -4.81 28.15
N GLN A 54 -19.56 -4.35 27.12
CA GLN A 54 -20.29 -3.08 27.09
C GLN A 54 -19.40 -1.86 27.35
N THR A 55 -18.12 -1.94 26.97
CA THR A 55 -17.15 -0.84 27.16
C THR A 55 -16.77 -0.15 25.86
N TRP A 56 -16.58 1.16 25.94
CA TRP A 56 -16.04 1.96 24.84
C TRP A 56 -14.51 1.91 24.81
N ILE A 57 -13.97 1.71 23.61
CA ILE A 57 -12.54 1.65 23.32
C ILE A 57 -12.20 2.75 22.31
N VAL A 58 -11.11 3.48 22.56
CA VAL A 58 -10.51 4.39 21.60
C VAL A 58 -9.36 3.63 20.93
N PRO A 59 -9.50 3.19 19.67
CA PRO A 59 -8.47 2.42 19.01
C PRO A 59 -7.29 3.31 18.61
N THR A 60 -6.13 2.67 18.42
CA THR A 60 -5.04 3.28 17.65
C THR A 60 -5.44 3.28 16.17
N VAL A 61 -5.45 4.47 15.56
CA VAL A 61 -5.81 4.64 14.15
C VAL A 61 -4.53 4.73 13.31
N LEU A 62 -4.38 3.82 12.36
CA LEU A 62 -3.25 3.75 11.42
C LEU A 62 -3.69 4.08 9.98
N GLY A 63 -2.73 4.15 9.07
CA GLY A 63 -2.94 4.35 7.64
C GLY A 63 -3.14 5.81 7.23
N THR A 64 -3.40 6.01 5.94
CA THR A 64 -3.68 7.34 5.37
C THR A 64 -5.07 7.76 5.79
N GLN A 65 -5.16 8.84 6.57
CA GLN A 65 -6.44 9.29 7.09
C GLN A 65 -7.17 10.17 6.07
N PRO A 66 -8.50 10.03 5.96
CA PRO A 66 -9.30 10.91 5.14
C PRO A 66 -9.19 12.37 5.59
N ILE A 67 -9.10 13.27 4.61
CA ILE A 67 -9.29 14.70 4.81
C ILE A 67 -10.78 14.91 5.05
N HIS A 68 -11.15 15.24 6.30
CA HIS A 68 -12.46 15.69 6.81
C HIS A 68 -13.72 15.33 6.00
N PHE A 69 -14.70 14.68 6.63
CA PHE A 69 -16.01 14.45 6.01
C PHE A 69 -17.03 15.53 6.38
N GLU A 70 -17.62 16.22 5.38
CA GLU A 70 -18.81 17.07 5.64
C GLU A 70 -20.02 16.20 6.01
N ALA A 71 -20.08 15.00 5.46
CA ALA A 71 -21.01 13.93 5.82
C ALA A 71 -20.45 12.60 5.31
N HIS A 72 -20.87 11.47 5.86
CA HIS A 72 -20.48 10.16 5.37
C HIS A 72 -21.57 9.11 5.55
N SER A 73 -21.45 8.02 4.79
CA SER A 73 -22.19 6.77 4.97
C SER A 73 -21.20 5.64 5.13
N ALA A 74 -21.51 4.66 5.98
CA ALA A 74 -20.65 3.50 6.19
C ALA A 74 -21.46 2.22 5.99
N ILE A 75 -20.88 1.24 5.29
CA ILE A 75 -21.48 -0.06 5.02
C ILE A 75 -20.44 -1.17 5.20
N LEU A 76 -20.84 -2.27 5.83
CA LEU A 76 -19.98 -3.45 5.94
C LEU A 76 -19.80 -4.09 4.57
N VAL A 77 -18.56 -4.30 4.14
CA VAL A 77 -18.28 -5.02 2.88
C VAL A 77 -18.05 -6.49 3.15
N ASN A 78 -17.27 -6.80 4.18
CA ASN A 78 -17.01 -8.14 4.70
C ASN A 78 -16.54 -8.03 6.15
N ASP A 79 -16.23 -9.16 6.78
CA ASP A 79 -15.79 -9.21 8.17
C ASP A 79 -14.46 -8.49 8.46
N ASP A 80 -13.77 -7.99 7.43
CA ASP A 80 -12.48 -7.32 7.56
C ASP A 80 -12.54 -5.80 7.31
N ARG A 81 -13.54 -5.30 6.58
CA ARG A 81 -13.57 -3.91 6.09
C ARG A 81 -14.97 -3.29 6.09
N VAL A 82 -15.00 -2.02 6.48
CA VAL A 82 -16.17 -1.13 6.35
C VAL A 82 -15.89 -0.12 5.25
N LEU A 83 -16.73 -0.08 4.22
CA LEU A 83 -16.70 0.95 3.17
C LEU A 83 -17.31 2.23 3.72
N VAL A 84 -16.61 3.33 3.56
CA VAL A 84 -17.02 4.68 3.97
C VAL A 84 -17.08 5.54 2.72
N VAL A 85 -18.27 5.99 2.37
CA VAL A 85 -18.49 6.96 1.29
C VAL A 85 -18.69 8.31 1.93
N ALA A 86 -17.73 9.18 1.72
CA ALA A 86 -17.65 10.50 2.29
C ALA A 86 -18.09 11.57 1.29
N LYS A 87 -18.69 12.64 1.79
CA LYS A 87 -19.03 13.83 1.03
C LYS A 87 -18.13 14.95 1.53
N ASN A 88 -17.19 15.37 0.69
CA ASN A 88 -16.11 16.29 1.11
C ASN A 88 -15.93 17.45 0.11
N GLY A 89 -16.89 17.70 -0.78
CA GLY A 89 -16.77 18.67 -1.89
C GLY A 89 -15.72 18.31 -2.96
N ALA A 90 -14.94 17.25 -2.75
CA ALA A 90 -13.91 16.73 -3.64
C ALA A 90 -14.49 15.80 -4.75
N PRO A 91 -13.70 15.48 -5.79
CA PRO A 91 -14.08 14.48 -6.79
C PRO A 91 -14.41 13.11 -6.16
N LEU A 92 -15.22 12.30 -6.84
CA LEU A 92 -15.71 11.01 -6.32
C LEU A 92 -14.57 10.05 -5.91
N ILE A 93 -13.40 10.16 -6.54
CA ILE A 93 -12.23 9.31 -6.25
C ILE A 93 -11.63 9.56 -4.87
N ASP A 94 -11.79 10.77 -4.30
CA ASP A 94 -11.32 11.11 -2.96
C ASP A 94 -12.41 10.91 -1.89
N SER A 95 -13.59 10.44 -2.33
CA SER A 95 -14.77 10.26 -1.50
C SER A 95 -14.93 8.83 -0.99
N ILE A 96 -14.12 7.88 -1.43
CA ILE A 96 -14.24 6.47 -1.03
C ILE A 96 -13.08 6.08 -0.12
N TRP A 97 -13.42 5.48 1.01
CA TRP A 97 -12.48 5.06 2.05
C TRP A 97 -12.87 3.69 2.57
N PHE A 98 -11.90 2.95 3.07
CA PHE A 98 -12.11 1.74 3.84
C PHE A 98 -11.58 1.94 5.24
N LEU A 99 -12.39 1.54 6.22
CA LEU A 99 -11.92 1.29 7.58
C LEU A 99 -11.66 -0.21 7.71
N GLU A 100 -10.38 -0.57 7.80
CA GLU A 100 -9.92 -1.93 8.06
C GLU A 100 -10.02 -2.23 9.55
N VAL A 101 -10.74 -3.30 9.87
CA VAL A 101 -11.13 -3.61 11.26
C VAL A 101 -10.70 -5.01 11.70
N ASN A 102 -10.44 -5.93 10.77
CA ASN A 102 -10.07 -7.32 11.09
C ASN A 102 -9.11 -7.96 10.09
N THR A 103 -8.46 -7.17 9.23
CA THR A 103 -7.44 -7.66 8.27
C THR A 103 -6.25 -8.31 9.01
N SER A 104 -5.47 -9.14 8.32
CA SER A 104 -4.24 -9.74 8.86
C SER A 104 -3.29 -8.68 9.43
N PHE A 105 -3.15 -7.55 8.72
CA PHE A 105 -2.39 -6.39 9.18
C PHE A 105 -2.92 -5.83 10.51
N VAL A 106 -4.22 -5.54 10.58
CA VAL A 106 -4.85 -5.02 11.82
C VAL A 106 -4.67 -5.99 12.98
N LYS A 107 -4.90 -7.29 12.76
CA LYS A 107 -4.68 -8.35 13.78
C LYS A 107 -3.24 -8.38 14.28
N GLN A 108 -2.27 -8.26 13.38
CA GLN A 108 -0.84 -8.22 13.72
C GLN A 108 -0.51 -6.96 14.53
N GLN A 109 -1.03 -5.80 14.13
CA GLN A 109 -0.81 -4.55 14.85
C GLN A 109 -1.43 -4.55 16.24
N CYS A 110 -2.62 -5.15 16.42
CA CYS A 110 -3.21 -5.34 17.76
C CYS A 110 -2.27 -6.15 18.67
N LYS A 111 -1.67 -7.24 18.14
CA LYS A 111 -0.72 -8.07 18.90
C LYS A 111 0.56 -7.31 19.27
N ILE A 112 1.12 -6.54 18.33
CA ILE A 112 2.37 -5.78 18.54
C ILE A 112 2.16 -4.65 19.54
N ARG A 113 1.02 -3.95 19.47
CA ARG A 113 0.76 -2.74 20.26
C ARG A 113 0.09 -3.03 21.61
N GLY A 114 -0.55 -4.19 21.76
CA GLY A 114 -1.35 -4.53 22.94
C GLY A 114 -2.60 -3.67 23.09
N THR A 115 -3.05 -3.03 22.02
CA THR A 115 -4.24 -2.15 21.96
C THR A 115 -5.12 -2.56 20.79
N GLU A 116 -6.40 -2.13 20.82
CA GLU A 116 -7.25 -2.23 19.63
C GLU A 116 -6.74 -1.29 18.54
N VAL A 117 -6.67 -1.80 17.31
CA VAL A 117 -6.17 -1.09 16.14
C VAL A 117 -7.23 -1.10 15.05
N VAL A 118 -7.31 0.00 14.32
CA VAL A 118 -8.02 0.11 13.04
C VAL A 118 -7.12 0.85 12.07
N ALA A 119 -7.29 0.63 10.76
CA ALA A 119 -6.51 1.32 9.75
C ALA A 119 -7.41 1.93 8.67
N TRP A 120 -7.11 3.15 8.26
CA TRP A 120 -7.72 3.76 7.08
C TRP A 120 -6.92 3.39 5.83
N SER A 121 -7.65 3.04 4.77
CA SER A 121 -7.10 2.93 3.41
C SER A 121 -8.00 3.65 2.41
N LYS A 122 -7.43 4.23 1.35
CA LYS A 122 -8.21 4.92 0.33
C LYS A 122 -8.95 3.86 -0.49
N GLY A 123 -10.22 4.13 -0.80
CA GLY A 123 -10.98 3.32 -1.72
C GLY A 123 -10.56 3.65 -3.14
N VAL A 124 -9.73 2.81 -3.73
CA VAL A 124 -9.29 3.02 -5.12
C VAL A 124 -10.46 2.70 -6.06
N LEU A 125 -11.02 3.71 -6.72
CA LEU A 125 -12.03 3.57 -7.78
C LEU A 125 -11.38 3.08 -9.08
N GLY A 126 -10.69 1.95 -9.02
CA GLY A 126 -10.04 1.36 -10.18
C GLY A 126 -10.86 0.20 -10.74
N ARG A 127 -11.27 0.30 -12.01
CA ARG A 127 -11.26 -0.89 -12.90
C ARG A 127 -9.81 -1.31 -13.24
N GLY A 128 -8.86 -1.01 -12.35
CA GLY A 128 -7.44 -1.22 -12.54
C GLY A 128 -7.12 -2.70 -12.47
N GLN A 129 -6.21 -3.16 -13.32
CA GLN A 129 -5.70 -4.52 -13.21
C GLN A 129 -4.91 -4.66 -11.91
N LYS A 130 -5.00 -5.84 -11.28
CA LYS A 130 -4.25 -6.20 -10.07
C LYS A 130 -2.77 -5.79 -10.21
N PRO A 131 -2.13 -5.16 -9.20
CA PRO A 131 -0.71 -4.85 -9.26
C PRO A 131 0.15 -6.07 -9.61
N VAL A 132 1.37 -5.82 -10.09
CA VAL A 132 2.35 -6.87 -10.40
C VAL A 132 3.54 -6.70 -9.48
N VAL A 133 3.82 -7.71 -8.69
CA VAL A 133 5.05 -7.85 -7.93
C VAL A 133 6.05 -8.58 -8.82
N ILE A 134 7.18 -7.92 -9.12
CA ILE A 134 8.32 -8.52 -9.81
C ILE A 134 9.45 -8.63 -8.80
N SER A 135 9.80 -9.87 -8.44
CA SER A 135 10.91 -10.16 -7.53
C SER A 135 11.97 -11.02 -8.23
N GLY A 136 13.10 -11.23 -7.58
CA GLY A 136 14.24 -11.94 -8.16
C GLY A 136 15.57 -11.39 -7.65
N PRO A 137 16.67 -12.13 -7.79
CA PRO A 137 17.93 -11.73 -7.19
C PRO A 137 18.52 -10.48 -7.81
N SER A 138 19.37 -9.80 -7.05
CA SER A 138 20.13 -8.65 -7.57
C SER A 138 20.99 -9.08 -8.76
N GLY A 139 20.95 -8.31 -9.85
CA GLY A 139 21.69 -8.64 -11.08
C GLY A 139 20.92 -9.47 -12.12
N VAL A 140 19.74 -9.99 -11.78
CA VAL A 140 18.98 -10.87 -12.68
C VAL A 140 18.36 -10.16 -13.89
N GLY A 141 18.24 -8.82 -13.87
CA GLY A 141 17.73 -8.02 -14.99
C GLY A 141 16.32 -7.45 -14.83
N LYS A 142 15.73 -7.48 -13.62
CA LYS A 142 14.40 -6.91 -13.32
C LYS A 142 14.24 -5.48 -13.82
N GLY A 143 15.15 -4.58 -13.43
CA GLY A 143 15.09 -3.17 -13.83
C GLY A 143 15.08 -2.98 -15.36
N THR A 144 15.81 -3.82 -16.11
CA THR A 144 15.82 -3.78 -17.58
C THR A 144 14.47 -4.23 -18.16
N LEU A 145 13.89 -5.32 -17.64
CA LEU A 145 12.57 -5.79 -18.06
C LEU A 145 11.47 -4.77 -17.75
N ILE A 146 11.51 -4.17 -16.55
CA ILE A 146 10.56 -3.15 -16.10
C ILE A 146 10.69 -1.89 -16.96
N ALA A 147 11.91 -1.41 -17.20
CA ALA A 147 12.13 -0.24 -18.04
C ALA A 147 11.59 -0.46 -19.47
N LYS A 148 11.82 -1.64 -20.05
CA LYS A 148 11.27 -1.99 -21.37
C LYS A 148 9.74 -2.03 -21.36
N LEU A 149 9.13 -2.64 -20.33
CA LEU A 149 7.67 -2.68 -20.16
C LEU A 149 7.06 -1.28 -20.03
N MET A 150 7.68 -0.42 -19.22
CA MET A 150 7.27 0.97 -19.02
C MET A 150 7.37 1.79 -20.30
N ASN A 151 8.39 1.55 -21.12
CA ASN A 151 8.57 2.24 -22.40
C ASN A 151 7.59 1.77 -23.48
N ASP A 152 7.32 0.46 -23.56
CA ASP A 152 6.43 -0.11 -24.59
C ASP A 152 4.95 0.08 -24.28
N SER A 153 4.58 0.27 -23.01
CA SER A 153 3.18 0.38 -22.56
C SER A 153 2.96 1.44 -21.46
N PRO A 154 3.40 2.70 -21.65
CA PRO A 154 3.36 3.75 -20.62
C PRO A 154 1.94 4.16 -20.21
N SER A 155 0.94 3.89 -21.06
CA SER A 155 -0.48 4.12 -20.74
C SER A 155 -1.13 2.99 -19.96
N ARG A 156 -0.50 1.81 -19.90
CA ARG A 156 -1.05 0.62 -19.21
C ARG A 156 -0.37 0.35 -17.87
N PHE A 157 0.89 0.73 -17.72
CA PHE A 157 1.69 0.41 -16.54
C PHE A 157 2.27 1.66 -15.90
N GLY A 158 2.36 1.64 -14.57
CA GLY A 158 3.06 2.64 -13.78
C GLY A 158 3.98 1.96 -12.78
N PHE A 159 5.13 2.57 -12.50
CA PHE A 159 6.10 2.04 -11.55
C PHE A 159 5.89 2.66 -10.17
N SER A 160 5.80 1.82 -9.14
CA SER A 160 5.76 2.28 -7.76
C SER A 160 7.17 2.62 -7.28
N VAL A 161 7.47 3.91 -7.20
CA VAL A 161 8.76 4.39 -6.69
C VAL A 161 8.84 4.10 -5.18
N SER A 162 9.69 3.16 -4.80
CA SER A 162 9.86 2.75 -3.39
C SER A 162 10.63 3.81 -2.59
N HIS A 163 10.53 3.75 -1.26
CA HIS A 163 11.38 4.54 -0.36
C HIS A 163 12.63 3.77 0.02
N THR A 164 13.73 4.48 0.29
CA THR A 164 14.92 3.89 0.90
C THR A 164 15.66 4.84 1.82
N THR A 165 16.32 4.29 2.84
CA THR A 165 17.22 5.03 3.74
C THR A 165 18.68 5.02 3.29
N ARG A 166 18.98 4.34 2.18
CA ARG A 166 20.30 4.37 1.56
C ARG A 166 20.52 5.75 0.93
N ALA A 167 21.75 6.26 0.92
CA ALA A 167 22.07 7.43 0.10
C ALA A 167 21.92 7.14 -1.42
N PRO A 168 21.49 8.12 -2.22
CA PRO A 168 21.46 7.98 -3.68
C PRO A 168 22.86 7.72 -4.25
N ARG A 169 22.95 6.93 -5.32
CA ARG A 169 24.14 6.80 -6.17
C ARG A 169 24.22 7.99 -7.13
N GLU A 170 25.39 8.20 -7.75
CA GLU A 170 25.66 9.36 -8.63
C GLU A 170 24.63 9.58 -9.76
N GLN A 171 23.97 8.52 -10.23
CA GLN A 171 22.97 8.59 -11.32
C GLN A 171 21.52 8.42 -10.83
N GLU A 172 21.30 8.21 -9.54
CA GLU A 172 19.96 8.04 -8.98
C GLU A 172 19.33 9.41 -8.67
N ILE A 173 18.11 9.59 -9.14
CA ILE A 173 17.29 10.80 -8.96
C ILE A 173 16.16 10.49 -7.96
N ASP A 174 16.01 11.36 -6.95
CA ASP A 174 14.94 11.29 -5.97
C ASP A 174 13.56 11.44 -6.62
N GLY A 175 12.60 10.62 -6.18
CA GLY A 175 11.26 10.55 -6.76
C GLY A 175 11.16 9.87 -8.13
N VAL A 176 12.29 9.44 -8.71
CA VAL A 176 12.33 8.66 -9.95
C VAL A 176 12.78 7.23 -9.69
N HIS A 177 13.91 7.07 -8.99
CA HIS A 177 14.48 5.75 -8.71
C HIS A 177 14.03 5.24 -7.33
N TYR A 178 14.12 6.12 -6.33
CA TYR A 178 13.61 5.92 -4.99
C TYR A 178 13.18 7.27 -4.43
N HIS A 179 12.32 7.25 -3.42
CA HIS A 179 12.19 8.33 -2.45
C HIS A 179 13.26 8.14 -1.36
N PHE A 180 14.32 8.92 -1.46
CA PHE A 180 15.43 8.88 -0.51
C PHE A 180 15.02 9.62 0.77
N THR A 181 14.96 8.90 1.89
CA THR A 181 14.42 9.41 3.15
C THR A 181 15.31 9.06 4.34
N GLU A 182 15.13 9.77 5.45
CA GLU A 182 15.82 9.45 6.69
C GLU A 182 15.22 8.22 7.37
N ARG A 183 16.07 7.39 7.97
CA ARG A 183 15.65 6.17 8.68
C ARG A 183 14.57 6.42 9.72
N ARG A 184 14.77 7.44 10.57
CA ARG A 184 13.83 7.79 11.64
C ARG A 184 12.45 8.19 11.10
N LYS A 185 12.42 8.91 9.96
CA LYS A 185 11.17 9.29 9.30
C LYS A 185 10.45 8.05 8.77
N MET A 186 11.17 7.18 8.06
CA MET A 186 10.61 5.96 7.51
C MET A 186 10.08 5.01 8.61
N GLU A 187 10.83 4.81 9.70
CA GLU A 187 10.40 3.99 10.85
C GLU A 187 9.13 4.54 11.50
N LYS A 188 9.01 5.86 11.61
CA LYS A 188 7.79 6.51 12.10
C LYS A 188 6.62 6.22 11.18
N GLU A 189 6.77 6.43 9.87
CA GLU A 189 5.71 6.21 8.87
C GLU A 189 5.31 4.73 8.76
N ILE A 190 6.27 3.81 8.89
CA ILE A 190 6.02 2.37 9.04
C ILE A 190 5.14 2.12 10.26
N SER A 191 5.49 2.70 11.42
CA SER A 191 4.68 2.56 12.63
C SER A 191 3.29 3.16 12.47
N GLU A 192 3.13 4.21 11.68
CA GLU A 192 1.86 4.83 11.33
C GLU A 192 1.05 4.02 10.31
N GLY A 193 1.57 2.90 9.78
CA GLY A 193 0.89 2.03 8.84
C GLY A 193 0.80 2.59 7.42
N LYS A 194 1.76 3.44 7.01
CA LYS A 194 1.79 4.08 5.68
C LYS A 194 2.50 3.25 4.61
N PHE A 195 3.11 2.14 5.00
CA PHE A 195 3.85 1.25 4.13
C PHE A 195 3.08 -0.04 3.90
N LEU A 196 2.95 -0.42 2.63
CA LEU A 196 2.40 -1.70 2.22
C LEU A 196 3.34 -2.84 2.63
N GLU A 197 4.63 -2.65 2.40
CA GLU A 197 5.70 -3.55 2.82
C GLU A 197 6.95 -2.74 3.16
N PHE A 198 7.83 -3.36 3.96
CA PHE A 198 9.17 -2.84 4.20
C PHE A 198 10.13 -3.97 4.53
N ALA A 199 11.39 -3.80 4.18
CA ALA A 199 12.46 -4.76 4.44
C ALA A 199 13.76 -4.04 4.82
N ASN A 200 14.55 -4.67 5.69
CA ASN A 200 15.91 -4.23 5.96
C ASN A 200 16.88 -4.99 5.05
N VAL A 201 17.38 -4.30 4.02
CA VAL A 201 18.27 -4.88 3.02
C VAL A 201 19.64 -4.23 3.16
N HIS A 202 20.62 -5.04 3.54
CA HIS A 202 22.01 -4.60 3.72
C HIS A 202 22.20 -3.43 4.70
N GLY A 203 21.36 -3.34 5.74
CA GLY A 203 21.44 -2.28 6.75
C GLY A 203 20.64 -1.02 6.42
N ASN A 204 20.05 -0.94 5.23
CA ASN A 204 19.14 0.15 4.86
C ASN A 204 17.69 -0.36 4.86
N LEU A 205 16.75 0.50 5.24
CA LEU A 205 15.33 0.20 5.06
C LEU A 205 14.93 0.52 3.62
N TYR A 206 14.09 -0.36 3.09
CA TYR A 206 13.37 -0.20 1.84
C TYR A 206 11.89 -0.46 2.11
N GLY A 207 11.01 0.13 1.31
CA GLY A 207 9.59 -0.12 1.46
C GLY A 207 8.74 0.62 0.43
N THR A 208 7.63 0.00 0.09
CA THR A 208 6.62 0.54 -0.81
C THR A 208 5.55 1.25 0.02
N SER A 209 5.37 2.56 -0.17
CA SER A 209 4.29 3.28 0.50
C SER A 209 2.94 2.95 -0.15
N ILE A 210 1.88 2.95 0.65
CA ILE A 210 0.51 2.77 0.15
C ILE A 210 0.20 3.87 -0.89
N GLU A 211 0.61 5.10 -0.60
CA GLU A 211 0.47 6.26 -1.50
C GLU A 211 1.13 6.06 -2.86
N ALA A 212 2.31 5.44 -2.94
CA ALA A 212 3.00 5.19 -4.21
C ALA A 212 2.22 4.22 -5.11
N VAL A 213 1.54 3.24 -4.52
CA VAL A 213 0.67 2.29 -5.24
C VAL A 213 -0.63 2.97 -5.65
N GLU A 214 -1.23 3.76 -4.75
CA GLU A 214 -2.46 4.51 -5.00
C GLU A 214 -2.28 5.51 -6.14
N ALA A 215 -1.18 6.27 -6.18
CA ALA A 215 -0.89 7.25 -7.23
C ALA A 215 -0.90 6.61 -8.64
N VAL A 216 -0.27 5.45 -8.80
CA VAL A 216 -0.29 4.72 -10.07
C VAL A 216 -1.68 4.21 -10.42
N THR A 217 -2.42 3.76 -9.43
CA THR A 217 -3.75 3.17 -9.66
C THR A 217 -4.80 4.24 -9.96
N ASP A 218 -4.69 5.43 -9.35
CA ASP A 218 -5.53 6.60 -9.62
C ASP A 218 -5.31 7.15 -11.05
N GLU A 219 -4.14 6.93 -11.64
CA GLU A 219 -3.89 7.16 -13.08
C GLU A 219 -4.54 6.10 -14.01
N GLY A 220 -5.23 5.09 -13.46
CA GLY A 220 -5.84 4.01 -14.20
C GLY A 220 -4.85 2.98 -14.76
N LYS A 221 -3.60 3.01 -14.28
CA LYS A 221 -2.52 2.11 -14.72
C LYS A 221 -2.39 0.90 -13.80
N ARG A 222 -1.82 -0.18 -14.33
CA ARG A 222 -1.42 -1.35 -13.55
C ARG A 222 -0.10 -1.04 -12.84
N CYS A 223 -0.12 -1.06 -11.51
CA CYS A 223 1.06 -0.79 -10.69
C CYS A 223 2.08 -1.94 -10.77
N ILE A 224 3.36 -1.61 -10.96
CA ILE A 224 4.50 -2.52 -10.90
C ILE A 224 5.29 -2.24 -9.61
N LEU A 225 5.53 -3.28 -8.83
CA LEU A 225 6.33 -3.27 -7.61
C LEU A 225 7.61 -4.09 -7.86
N ASP A 226 8.78 -3.45 -7.76
CA ASP A 226 10.10 -4.11 -7.78
C ASP A 226 10.61 -4.28 -6.34
N ILE A 227 10.36 -5.45 -5.75
CA ILE A 227 10.63 -5.74 -4.34
C ILE A 227 11.37 -7.07 -4.18
N ASP A 228 12.12 -7.23 -3.09
CA ASP A 228 12.81 -8.48 -2.78
C ASP A 228 11.83 -9.59 -2.34
N VAL A 229 12.35 -10.78 -2.05
CA VAL A 229 11.50 -11.94 -1.70
C VAL A 229 10.79 -11.73 -0.36
N GLN A 230 11.40 -10.98 0.56
CA GLN A 230 10.80 -10.63 1.85
C GLN A 230 9.64 -9.65 1.68
N GLY A 231 9.82 -8.64 0.83
CA GLY A 231 8.76 -7.72 0.44
C GLY A 231 7.63 -8.45 -0.28
N ALA A 232 7.95 -9.35 -1.21
CA ALA A 232 6.94 -10.17 -1.91
C ALA A 232 6.12 -11.01 -0.92
N GLN A 233 6.75 -11.65 0.06
CA GLN A 233 6.04 -12.39 1.10
C GLN A 233 5.14 -11.45 1.93
N SER A 234 5.64 -10.28 2.31
CA SER A 234 4.88 -9.27 3.07
C SER A 234 3.64 -8.81 2.30
N VAL A 235 3.75 -8.57 0.99
CA VAL A 235 2.60 -8.22 0.14
C VAL A 235 1.64 -9.41 0.00
N ARG A 236 2.16 -10.64 -0.12
CA ARG A 236 1.33 -11.86 -0.21
C ARG A 236 0.49 -12.09 1.06
N ASP A 237 1.03 -11.74 2.22
CA ASP A 237 0.35 -11.83 3.52
C ASP A 237 -0.60 -10.65 3.79
N SER A 238 -0.52 -9.60 2.96
CA SER A 238 -1.41 -8.44 3.01
C SER A 238 -2.75 -8.71 2.31
N SER A 239 -3.67 -7.75 2.39
CA SER A 239 -4.95 -7.80 1.68
C SER A 239 -4.88 -7.37 0.22
N LEU A 240 -3.69 -7.04 -0.30
CA LEU A 240 -3.50 -6.61 -1.68
C LEU A 240 -3.49 -7.82 -2.62
N GLU A 241 -4.50 -7.93 -3.47
CA GLU A 241 -4.47 -8.89 -4.56
C GLU A 241 -3.53 -8.44 -5.67
N ALA A 242 -2.40 -9.11 -5.81
CA ALA A 242 -1.40 -8.86 -6.84
C ALA A 242 -1.03 -10.13 -7.62
N LEU A 243 -0.44 -9.96 -8.79
CA LEU A 243 0.21 -11.03 -9.56
C LEU A 243 1.70 -11.06 -9.19
N PHE A 244 2.22 -12.23 -8.82
CA PHE A 244 3.58 -12.39 -8.31
C PHE A 244 4.45 -13.15 -9.31
N ILE A 245 5.50 -12.49 -9.80
CA ILE A 245 6.42 -13.02 -10.79
C ILE A 245 7.83 -13.01 -10.20
N PHE A 246 8.50 -14.15 -10.22
CA PHE A 246 9.91 -14.26 -9.83
C PHE A 246 10.80 -14.42 -11.05
N VAL A 247 11.77 -13.53 -11.22
CA VAL A 247 12.76 -13.59 -12.30
C VAL A 247 13.99 -14.37 -11.82
N CYS A 248 14.29 -15.46 -12.52
CA CYS A 248 15.43 -16.34 -12.27
C CYS A 248 16.59 -16.03 -13.22
N PRO A 249 17.84 -16.19 -12.78
CA PRO A 249 18.97 -16.29 -13.70
C PRO A 249 18.96 -17.66 -14.41
N PRO A 250 19.59 -17.81 -15.58
CA PRO A 250 19.72 -19.10 -16.25
C PRO A 250 20.59 -20.09 -15.45
N SER A 251 21.62 -19.56 -14.77
CA SER A 251 22.41 -20.29 -13.80
C SER A 251 22.98 -19.33 -12.75
N PHE A 252 23.50 -19.87 -11.65
CA PHE A 252 24.14 -19.05 -10.63
C PHE A 252 25.45 -18.43 -11.13
N GLU A 253 26.18 -19.16 -11.98
CA GLU A 253 27.43 -18.71 -12.61
C GLU A 253 27.21 -17.52 -13.55
N GLU A 254 26.13 -17.55 -14.35
CA GLU A 254 25.77 -16.42 -15.21
C GLU A 254 25.32 -15.20 -14.40
N LEU A 255 24.63 -15.41 -13.27
CA LEU A 255 24.33 -14.32 -12.34
C LEU A 255 25.61 -13.66 -11.80
N GLU A 256 26.59 -14.47 -11.37
CA GLU A 256 27.89 -13.98 -10.89
C GLU A 256 28.63 -13.19 -11.98
N LYS A 257 28.70 -13.74 -13.19
CA LYS A 257 29.32 -13.07 -14.34
C LYS A 257 28.68 -11.72 -14.62
N ARG A 258 27.34 -11.62 -14.57
CA ARG A 258 26.59 -10.35 -14.74
C ARG A 258 26.89 -9.34 -13.63
N LEU A 259 26.99 -9.78 -12.38
CA LEU A 259 27.35 -8.90 -11.25
C LEU A 259 28.77 -8.36 -11.41
N ARG A 260 29.74 -9.23 -11.72
CA ARG A 260 31.14 -8.85 -11.96
C ARG A 260 31.30 -7.90 -13.14
N ALA A 261 30.58 -8.15 -14.23
CA ALA A 261 30.67 -7.33 -15.45
C ALA A 261 30.20 -5.88 -15.26
N ARG A 262 29.39 -5.58 -14.23
CA ARG A 262 28.98 -4.19 -13.93
C ARG A 262 30.14 -3.32 -13.47
N GLY A 263 31.18 -3.89 -12.86
CA GLY A 263 32.39 -3.18 -12.46
C GLY A 263 32.19 -2.10 -11.38
N THR A 264 31.02 -2.03 -10.75
CA THR A 264 30.67 -0.99 -9.76
C THR A 264 30.87 -1.43 -8.31
N GLU A 265 31.30 -2.67 -8.07
CA GLU A 265 31.29 -3.32 -6.76
C GLU A 265 32.66 -3.94 -6.43
N THR A 266 33.05 -3.89 -5.15
CA THR A 266 34.24 -4.62 -4.66
C THR A 266 33.97 -6.11 -4.57
N GLU A 267 35.01 -6.94 -4.46
CA GLU A 267 34.85 -8.40 -4.32
C GLU A 267 33.97 -8.76 -3.11
N GLU A 268 34.16 -8.08 -1.97
CA GLU A 268 33.37 -8.32 -0.76
C GLU A 268 31.89 -8.00 -0.99
N GLN A 269 31.59 -6.95 -1.76
CA GLN A 269 30.23 -6.57 -2.12
C GLN A 269 29.60 -7.58 -3.09
N ILE A 270 30.37 -8.08 -4.06
CA ILE A 270 29.94 -9.12 -5.00
C ILE A 270 29.61 -10.40 -4.24
N GLN A 271 30.52 -10.88 -3.39
CA GLN A 271 30.30 -12.08 -2.57
C GLN A 271 29.08 -11.93 -1.65
N LYS A 272 28.85 -10.74 -1.09
CA LYS A 272 27.65 -10.45 -0.30
C LYS A 272 26.38 -10.56 -1.14
N ARG A 273 26.37 -10.03 -2.37
CA ARG A 273 25.23 -10.14 -3.28
C ARG A 273 24.96 -11.57 -3.73
N LEU A 274 26.01 -12.35 -3.99
CA LEU A 274 25.87 -13.77 -4.35
C LEU A 274 25.26 -14.60 -3.22
N ARG A 275 25.71 -14.41 -1.98
CA ARG A 275 25.10 -15.05 -0.80
C ARG A 275 23.62 -14.69 -0.67
N ASN A 276 23.29 -13.42 -0.85
CA ASN A 276 21.90 -12.96 -0.82
C ASN A 276 21.07 -13.54 -1.95
N ALA A 277 21.59 -13.55 -3.17
CA ALA A 277 20.92 -14.13 -4.32
C ALA A 277 20.62 -15.62 -4.12
N LYS A 278 21.53 -16.36 -3.49
CA LYS A 278 21.31 -17.75 -3.14
C LYS A 278 20.15 -17.89 -2.14
N ALA A 279 20.12 -17.07 -1.10
CA ALA A 279 19.03 -17.05 -0.13
C ALA A 279 17.68 -16.67 -0.77
N GLU A 280 17.65 -15.69 -1.67
CA GLU A 280 16.44 -15.28 -2.40
C GLU A 280 15.93 -16.40 -3.32
N LEU A 281 16.82 -17.13 -4.00
CA LEU A 281 16.48 -18.30 -4.82
C LEU A 281 15.94 -19.45 -3.97
N ASP A 282 16.49 -19.67 -2.79
CA ASP A 282 16.00 -20.73 -1.90
C ASP A 282 14.62 -20.34 -1.33
N GLN A 283 14.44 -19.08 -0.91
CA GLN A 283 13.17 -18.54 -0.41
C GLN A 283 12.07 -18.51 -1.49
N SER A 284 12.41 -18.30 -2.76
CA SER A 284 11.41 -18.28 -3.83
C SER A 284 10.72 -19.63 -4.07
N ASN A 285 11.31 -20.72 -3.58
CA ASN A 285 10.68 -22.05 -3.58
C ASN A 285 9.58 -22.22 -2.53
N THR A 286 9.30 -21.19 -1.72
CA THR A 286 8.19 -21.21 -0.76
C THR A 286 6.88 -21.46 -1.51
N PRO A 287 6.15 -22.56 -1.21
CA PRO A 287 4.94 -22.92 -1.94
C PRO A 287 3.90 -21.80 -1.92
N GLY A 288 3.41 -21.42 -3.10
CA GLY A 288 2.36 -20.42 -3.25
C GLY A 288 2.83 -18.96 -3.09
N LEU A 289 4.12 -18.69 -2.97
CA LEU A 289 4.63 -17.31 -2.91
C LEU A 289 4.57 -16.61 -4.27
N PHE A 290 4.98 -17.29 -5.34
CA PHE A 290 4.98 -16.75 -6.70
C PHE A 290 4.02 -17.50 -7.61
N ASP A 291 3.33 -16.76 -8.47
CA ASP A 291 2.38 -17.31 -9.45
C ASP A 291 3.12 -17.77 -10.72
N HIS A 292 4.21 -17.09 -11.07
CA HIS A 292 5.02 -17.40 -12.25
C HIS A 292 6.53 -17.26 -11.99
N PHE A 293 7.32 -18.06 -12.71
CA PHE A 293 8.77 -17.98 -12.77
C PHE A 293 9.21 -17.64 -14.20
N LEU A 294 10.10 -16.67 -14.35
CA LEU A 294 10.67 -16.24 -15.63
C LEU A 294 12.18 -16.40 -15.61
N VAL A 295 12.75 -17.22 -16.50
CA VAL A 295 14.21 -17.35 -16.63
C VAL A 295 14.72 -16.28 -17.60
N ASN A 296 15.56 -15.38 -17.11
CA ASN A 296 16.16 -14.31 -17.92
C ASN A 296 17.52 -14.73 -18.50
N ASP A 297 17.49 -15.70 -19.41
CA ASP A 297 18.67 -16.11 -20.20
C ASP A 297 18.92 -15.12 -21.34
N ASP A 298 17.93 -15.01 -22.24
CA ASP A 298 17.83 -14.00 -23.29
C ASP A 298 16.79 -12.93 -22.93
N LEU A 299 17.19 -11.66 -23.03
CA LEU A 299 16.37 -10.53 -22.58
C LEU A 299 15.08 -10.39 -23.38
N GLU A 300 15.14 -10.53 -24.71
CA GLU A 300 13.98 -10.32 -25.58
C GLU A 300 12.96 -11.45 -25.39
N THR A 301 13.42 -12.70 -25.36
CA THR A 301 12.56 -13.86 -25.10
C THR A 301 11.91 -13.79 -23.71
N CYS A 302 12.68 -13.43 -22.68
CA CYS A 302 12.15 -13.25 -21.33
C CYS A 302 11.10 -12.12 -21.29
N TYR A 303 11.31 -11.05 -22.05
CA TYR A 303 10.38 -9.94 -22.13
C TYR A 303 9.08 -10.28 -22.86
N GLU A 304 9.14 -11.04 -23.96
CA GLU A 304 7.94 -11.55 -24.63
C GLU A 304 7.11 -12.44 -23.69
N ASN A 305 7.77 -13.33 -22.95
CA ASN A 305 7.11 -14.16 -21.94
C ASN A 305 6.46 -13.32 -20.82
N LEU A 306 7.14 -12.25 -20.37
CA LEU A 306 6.57 -11.31 -19.41
C LEU A 306 5.28 -10.67 -19.96
N LYS A 307 5.28 -10.21 -21.21
CA LYS A 307 4.07 -9.63 -21.84
C LYS A 307 2.92 -10.63 -21.93
N ILE A 308 3.21 -11.90 -22.23
CA ILE A 308 2.20 -12.96 -22.26
C ILE A 308 1.57 -13.16 -20.87
N ILE A 309 2.39 -13.30 -19.82
CA ILE A 309 1.92 -13.44 -18.43
C ILE A 309 1.07 -12.23 -18.02
N LEU A 310 1.47 -11.04 -18.44
CA LEU A 310 0.75 -9.80 -18.13
C LEU A 310 -0.50 -9.58 -19.00
N ALA A 311 -0.81 -10.51 -19.91
CA ALA A 311 -1.87 -10.39 -20.91
C ALA A 311 -1.81 -9.04 -21.65
N VAL A 312 -0.59 -8.61 -21.97
CA VAL A 312 -0.33 -7.49 -22.87
C VAL A 312 -0.49 -8.02 -24.30
N SER A 313 -1.68 -8.51 -24.63
CA SER A 313 -2.02 -8.81 -26.01
C SER A 313 -2.13 -7.48 -26.77
N PHE A 314 -1.43 -7.39 -27.90
CA PHE A 314 -1.67 -6.34 -28.88
C PHE A 314 -3.16 -6.40 -29.24
N ARG A 315 -3.88 -5.29 -29.07
CA ARG A 315 -5.16 -5.14 -29.77
C ARG A 315 -4.82 -5.18 -31.25
N ILE A 316 -5.16 -6.27 -31.92
CA ILE A 316 -5.24 -6.30 -33.37
C ILE A 316 -6.40 -5.35 -33.70
N THR A 317 -6.10 -4.08 -33.98
CA THR A 317 -7.03 -3.19 -34.66
C THR A 317 -7.13 -3.70 -36.09
N PHE A 318 -8.23 -4.38 -36.41
CA PHE A 318 -8.67 -4.49 -37.78
C PHE A 318 -9.09 -3.08 -38.21
N SER A 319 -8.31 -2.49 -39.11
CA SER A 319 -8.66 -1.30 -39.88
C SER A 319 -9.77 -1.61 -40.87
#